data_AF-A0A852BCK7-F1
#
_entry.id   AF-A0A852BCK7-F1
#
_cell.length_a   1.000
_cell.length_b   1.000
_cell.length_c   1.000
_cell.angle_alpha   90.00
_cell.angle_beta   90.00
_cell.angle_gamma   90.00
#
_symmetry.space_group_name_H-M   'P 1'
#
loop_
_entity.id
_entity.type
_entity.pdbx_description
1 polymer ?
#
loop_
_entity_poly.entity_id
_entity_poly.type
_entity_poly.pdbx_seq_one_letter_code
_entity_poly.pdbx_strand_id
1 'polypeptide(L)'
;SSGLPGVSVSSLSPGYQWPMVQEMWQLCQPLSQPVTFAVRAALVPSSIPQLQWLLQQCHRYSLTVWTGKEDMYSVEDLLLIRENFDKSRVYYDIFEPQNSEFKKTIGI
;
A
#
# COMPACT_ATOMS: atom_id res chain seq x y z
N SER A 1 32.96 -1.66 30.10
CA SER A 1 32.03 -0.54 29.90
C SER A 1 31.91 -0.29 28.41
N SER A 2 30.83 -0.71 27.74
CA SER A 2 29.54 0.01 27.65
C SER A 2 29.74 1.35 26.92
N GLY A 3 29.19 1.68 25.77
CA GLY A 3 28.30 1.02 24.81
C GLY A 3 28.32 1.85 23.51
N LEU A 4 27.96 1.26 22.37
CA LEU A 4 27.81 2.02 21.13
C LEU A 4 26.53 2.86 21.21
N PRO A 5 26.58 4.18 20.94
CA PRO A 5 25.41 5.03 21.00
C PRO A 5 24.43 4.63 19.90
N GLY A 6 23.19 4.42 20.32
CA GLY A 6 22.09 3.90 19.53
C GLY A 6 21.92 4.63 18.21
N VAL A 7 22.14 3.90 17.13
CA VAL A 7 21.44 4.15 15.88
C VAL A 7 20.03 3.61 16.08
N SER A 8 19.12 4.49 16.52
CA SER A 8 17.69 4.28 16.34
C SER A 8 17.40 4.36 14.83
N VAL A 9 17.71 3.29 14.10
CA VAL A 9 17.09 3.04 12.80
C VAL A 9 15.69 2.50 13.13
N SER A 10 14.74 3.42 13.28
CA SER A 10 13.39 3.12 12.83
C SER A 10 13.52 2.90 11.32
N SER A 11 13.75 1.64 10.93
CA SER A 11 13.82 1.20 9.54
C SER A 11 12.43 1.28 8.94
N LEU A 12 11.97 2.51 8.71
CA LEU A 12 10.88 2.76 7.78
C LEU A 12 11.38 2.25 6.43
N SER A 13 10.97 1.02 6.09
CA SER A 13 11.20 0.48 4.76
C SER A 13 10.69 1.51 3.76
N PRO A 14 11.46 1.88 2.72
CA PRO A 14 11.22 3.12 1.95
C PRO A 14 9.94 3.10 1.10
N GLY A 15 9.08 2.09 1.26
CA GLY A 15 7.95 1.82 0.37
C GLY A 15 8.38 1.21 -0.96
N TYR A 16 7.42 1.02 -1.86
CA TYR A 16 7.60 0.58 -3.24
C TYR A 16 8.32 1.64 -4.07
N GLN A 17 9.53 1.29 -4.52
CA GLN A 17 10.38 2.17 -5.34
C GLN A 17 10.03 2.08 -6.83
N TRP A 18 10.48 3.07 -7.60
CA TRP A 18 10.27 3.12 -9.05
C TRP A 18 10.69 1.85 -9.80
N PRO A 19 11.88 1.26 -9.56
CA PRO A 19 12.27 0.04 -10.26
C PRO A 19 11.30 -1.12 -9.98
N MET A 20 10.75 -1.21 -8.77
CA MET A 20 9.82 -2.27 -8.37
C MET A 20 8.49 -2.15 -9.12
N VAL A 21 7.89 -0.96 -9.16
CA VAL A 21 6.60 -0.78 -9.85
C VAL A 21 6.74 -0.86 -11.37
N GLN A 22 7.90 -0.50 -11.92
CA GLN A 22 8.21 -0.67 -13.34
C GLN A 22 8.35 -2.14 -13.71
N GLU A 23 9.02 -2.94 -12.88
CA GLU A 23 9.13 -4.39 -13.06
C GLU A 23 7.75 -5.06 -12.97
N MET A 24 6.93 -4.69 -11.98
CA MET A 24 5.53 -5.16 -11.87
C MET A 24 4.73 -4.86 -13.15
N TRP A 25 4.85 -3.65 -13.68
CA TRP A 25 4.19 -3.25 -14.93
C TRP A 25 4.66 -4.10 -16.12
N GLN A 26 5.97 -4.27 -16.30
CA GLN A 26 6.55 -5.04 -17.41
C GLN A 26 6.09 -6.50 -17.39
N LEU A 27 6.09 -7.13 -16.22
CA LEU A 27 5.62 -8.51 -16.05
C LEU A 27 4.13 -8.68 -16.38
N CYS A 28 3.32 -7.64 -16.11
CA CYS A 28 1.88 -7.69 -16.26
C CYS A 28 1.38 -7.16 -17.61
N GLN A 29 2.20 -6.40 -18.36
CA GLN A 29 1.85 -5.84 -19.66
C GLN A 29 1.28 -6.85 -20.68
N PRO A 30 1.82 -8.09 -20.82
CA PRO A 30 1.27 -9.06 -21.78
C PRO A 30 -0.03 -9.74 -21.31
N LEU A 31 -0.42 -9.56 -20.05
CA LEU A 31 -1.61 -10.19 -19.49
C LEU A 31 -2.87 -9.50 -20.01
N SER A 32 -3.91 -10.27 -20.33
CA SER A 32 -5.22 -9.76 -20.79
C SER A 32 -6.30 -9.78 -19.70
N GLN A 33 -6.08 -10.57 -18.64
CA GLN A 33 -6.94 -10.63 -17.46
C GLN A 33 -6.76 -9.39 -16.55
N PRO A 34 -7.76 -9.07 -15.70
CA PRO A 34 -7.56 -8.13 -14.60
C PRO A 34 -6.39 -8.54 -13.70
N VAL A 35 -5.62 -7.55 -13.22
CA VAL A 35 -4.48 -7.76 -12.32
C VAL A 35 -4.70 -6.95 -11.06
N THR A 36 -4.52 -7.58 -9.91
CA THR A 36 -4.48 -6.89 -8.62
C THR A 36 -3.10 -7.02 -8.00
N PHE A 37 -2.49 -5.89 -7.66
CA PHE A 37 -1.19 -5.86 -7.01
C PHE A 37 -1.42 -5.83 -5.49
N ALA A 38 -0.94 -6.87 -4.81
CA ALA A 38 -0.99 -6.94 -3.36
C ALA A 38 0.06 -6.00 -2.75
N VAL A 39 -0.38 -5.01 -1.99
CA VAL A 39 0.49 -4.00 -1.38
C VAL A 39 0.25 -3.87 0.13
N ARG A 40 1.31 -3.61 0.88
CA ARG A 40 1.29 -3.44 2.33
C ARG A 40 0.73 -2.08 2.69
N ALA A 41 -0.32 -2.02 3.51
CA ALA A 41 -0.92 -0.76 3.96
C ALA A 41 0.12 0.21 4.54
N ALA A 42 1.03 -0.29 5.39
CA ALA A 42 2.10 0.49 6.01
C ALA A 42 3.10 1.12 5.01
N LEU A 43 3.18 0.59 3.78
CA LEU A 43 4.11 1.07 2.75
C LEU A 43 3.45 1.97 1.71
N VAL A 44 2.11 1.95 1.60
CA VAL A 44 1.40 2.72 0.56
C VAL A 44 1.60 4.23 0.73
N PRO A 45 1.51 4.84 1.94
CA PRO A 45 1.70 6.28 2.11
C PRO A 45 3.02 6.81 1.50
N SER A 46 4.11 6.04 1.64
CA SER A 46 5.42 6.39 1.09
C SER A 46 5.58 6.05 -0.40
N SER A 47 4.56 5.49 -1.05
CA SER A 47 4.62 4.94 -2.41
C SER A 47 3.49 5.40 -3.32
N ILE A 48 2.73 6.40 -2.90
CA ILE A 48 1.57 6.91 -3.64
C ILE A 48 1.94 7.24 -5.10
N PRO A 49 3.01 8.03 -5.40
CA PRO A 49 3.34 8.37 -6.79
C PRO A 49 3.63 7.14 -7.66
N GLN A 50 4.37 6.17 -7.12
CA GLN A 50 4.78 4.95 -7.81
C GLN A 50 3.57 4.05 -8.11
N LEU A 51 2.69 3.87 -7.12
CA LEU A 51 1.50 3.04 -7.24
C LEU A 51 0.43 3.71 -8.12
N GLN A 52 0.29 5.04 -8.07
CA GLN A 52 -0.58 5.78 -8.99
C GLN A 52 -0.12 5.61 -10.44
N TRP A 53 1.19 5.77 -10.69
CA TRP A 53 1.76 5.55 -12.02
C TRP A 53 1.47 4.12 -12.52
N LEU A 54 1.63 3.10 -11.66
CA LEU A 54 1.33 1.71 -11.99
C LEU A 54 -0.13 1.54 -12.42
N LEU A 55 -1.09 2.07 -11.64
CA LEU A 55 -2.52 1.99 -11.98
C LEU A 55 -2.91 2.77 -13.24
N GLN A 56 -2.15 3.80 -13.62
CA GLN A 56 -2.38 4.56 -14.85
C GLN A 56 -2.00 3.78 -16.11
N GLN A 57 -1.10 2.79 -16.01
CA GLN A 57 -0.64 2.04 -17.19
C GLN A 57 -1.73 1.19 -17.83
N CYS A 58 -2.71 0.72 -17.06
CA CYS A 58 -3.81 -0.07 -17.58
C CYS A 58 -5.05 0.04 -16.68
N HIS A 59 -6.23 0.24 -17.29
CA HIS A 59 -7.50 0.29 -16.56
C HIS A 59 -7.84 -1.03 -15.82
N ARG A 60 -7.22 -2.14 -16.25
CA ARG A 60 -7.41 -3.48 -15.65
C ARG A 60 -6.63 -3.70 -14.36
N TYR A 61 -5.76 -2.76 -13.99
CA TYR A 61 -4.94 -2.87 -12.79
C TYR A 61 -5.70 -2.37 -11.56
N SER A 62 -5.46 -2.99 -10.42
CA SER A 62 -6.06 -2.63 -9.14
C SER A 62 -5.06 -2.91 -8.00
N LEU A 63 -5.35 -2.40 -6.80
CA LEU A 63 -4.59 -2.71 -5.60
C LEU A 63 -5.43 -3.56 -4.64
N THR A 64 -4.78 -4.55 -4.04
CA THR A 64 -5.28 -5.19 -2.81
C THR A 64 -4.37 -4.76 -1.68
N VAL A 65 -4.87 -3.85 -0.84
CA VAL A 65 -4.16 -3.30 0.31
C VAL A 65 -4.37 -4.24 1.49
N TRP A 66 -3.29 -4.80 2.00
CA TRP A 66 -3.35 -5.79 3.07
C TRP A 66 -2.38 -5.47 4.20
N THR A 67 -2.65 -6.06 5.35
CA THR A 67 -1.92 -5.82 6.60
C THR A 67 -1.43 -7.12 7.19
N GLY A 68 -0.15 -7.17 7.55
CA GLY A 68 0.45 -8.22 8.35
C GLY A 68 0.28 -7.96 9.84
N LYS A 69 0.52 -8.99 10.68
CA LYS A 69 0.40 -8.89 12.14
C LYS A 69 1.38 -7.89 12.77
N GLU A 70 2.51 -7.65 12.13
CA GLU A 70 3.58 -6.76 12.61
C GLU A 70 3.58 -5.41 11.91
N ASP A 71 2.66 -5.19 10.97
CA ASP A 71 2.59 -3.93 10.24
C ASP A 71 2.04 -2.83 11.17
N MET A 72 2.81 -1.76 11.32
CA MET A 72 2.37 -0.55 12.01
C MET A 72 1.78 0.43 10.99
N TYR A 73 0.48 0.69 11.09
CA TYR A 73 -0.25 1.66 10.27
C TYR A 73 -1.42 2.23 11.08
N SER A 74 -1.83 3.45 10.77
CA SER A 74 -2.97 4.09 11.43
C SER A 74 -4.23 4.11 10.52
N VAL A 75 -5.37 4.51 11.07
CA VAL A 75 -6.59 4.72 10.28
C VAL A 75 -6.40 5.88 9.29
N GLU A 76 -5.62 6.90 9.66
CA GLU A 76 -5.25 8.00 8.78
C GLU A 76 -4.45 7.54 7.56
N ASP A 77 -3.55 6.55 7.71
CA ASP A 77 -2.87 5.96 6.57
C ASP A 77 -3.86 5.34 5.59
N LEU A 78 -4.89 4.63 6.08
CA LEU A 78 -5.93 4.04 5.25
C LEU A 78 -6.81 5.10 4.56
N LEU A 79 -7.09 6.21 5.24
CA LEU A 79 -7.81 7.34 4.67
C LEU A 79 -6.98 7.99 3.56
N LEU A 80 -5.68 8.16 3.77
CA LEU A 80 -4.77 8.71 2.76
C LEU A 80 -4.76 7.84 1.49
N ILE A 81 -4.76 6.51 1.64
CA ILE A 81 -4.91 5.58 0.51
C ILE A 81 -6.26 5.84 -0.20
N ARG A 82 -7.36 5.88 0.56
CA ARG A 82 -8.70 6.08 0.00
C ARG A 82 -8.87 7.41 -0.73
N GLU A 83 -8.15 8.45 -0.31
CA GLU A 83 -8.17 9.78 -0.95
C GLU A 83 -7.34 9.85 -2.23
N ASN A 84 -6.25 9.08 -2.31
CA ASN A 84 -5.30 9.16 -3.41
C ASN A 84 -5.56 8.18 -4.56
N PHE A 85 -6.46 7.21 -4.38
CA PHE A 85 -6.76 6.20 -5.39
C PHE A 85 -8.24 6.12 -5.72
N ASP A 86 -8.55 5.63 -6.93
CA ASP A 86 -9.91 5.32 -7.34
C ASP A 86 -10.47 4.19 -6.44
N LYS A 87 -11.53 4.50 -5.71
CA LYS A 87 -12.19 3.60 -4.76
C LYS A 87 -12.71 2.32 -5.41
N SER A 88 -12.99 2.32 -6.72
CA SER A 88 -13.41 1.12 -7.46
C SER A 88 -12.25 0.18 -7.81
N ARG A 89 -11.00 0.63 -7.60
CA ARG A 89 -9.77 -0.07 -7.99
C ARG A 89 -8.86 -0.38 -6.79
N VAL A 90 -9.35 -0.15 -5.56
CA VAL A 90 -8.63 -0.47 -4.32
C VAL A 90 -9.51 -1.31 -3.42
N TYR A 91 -9.03 -2.51 -3.11
CA TYR A 91 -9.65 -3.46 -2.20
C TYR A 91 -8.82 -3.53 -0.91
N TYR A 92 -9.48 -3.75 0.22
CA TYR A 92 -8.85 -3.77 1.54
C TYR A 92 -9.02 -5.14 2.19
N ASP A 93 -7.90 -5.77 2.55
CA ASP A 93 -7.81 -7.00 3.33
C ASP A 93 -7.12 -6.71 4.67
N ILE A 94 -7.90 -6.12 5.59
CA ILE A 94 -7.43 -5.53 6.85
C ILE A 94 -8.03 -6.30 8.02
N PHE A 95 -7.20 -6.61 9.02
CA PHE A 95 -7.63 -7.29 10.24
C PHE A 95 -8.41 -6.35 11.20
N GLU A 96 -9.26 -6.95 12.04
CA GLU A 96 -9.89 -6.22 13.15
C GLU A 96 -8.87 -5.93 14.27
N PRO A 97 -9.02 -4.83 15.04
CA PRO A 97 -10.15 -3.87 15.06
C PRO A 97 -10.07 -2.72 14.03
N GLN A 98 -8.93 -2.52 13.37
CA GLN A 98 -8.68 -1.37 12.50
C GLN A 98 -9.68 -1.29 11.33
N ASN A 99 -10.10 -2.43 10.79
CA ASN A 99 -11.12 -2.49 9.75
C ASN A 99 -12.47 -1.88 10.19
N SER A 100 -12.93 -2.18 11.41
CA SER A 100 -14.16 -1.59 11.94
C SER A 100 -14.08 -0.07 12.12
N GLU A 101 -12.95 0.44 12.61
CA GLU A 101 -12.72 1.88 12.81
C GLU A 101 -12.63 2.63 11.47
N PHE A 102 -11.94 2.04 10.50
CA PHE A 102 -11.88 2.56 9.14
C PHE A 102 -13.28 2.65 8.52
N LYS A 103 -14.08 1.58 8.56
CA LYS A 103 -15.46 1.54 8.04
C LYS A 103 -16.36 2.59 8.68
N LYS A 104 -16.31 2.71 10.01
CA LYS A 104 -17.05 3.74 10.76
C LYS A 104 -16.68 5.15 10.30
N THR A 105 -15.40 5.40 10.05
CA THR A 105 -14.90 6.71 9.62
C THR A 105 -15.37 7.08 8.22
N ILE A 106 -15.53 6.09 7.33
CA ILE A 106 -16.00 6.30 5.94
C ILE A 106 -17.52 6.14 5.76
N GLY A 107 -18.27 5.92 6.85
CA GLY A 107 -19.73 5.81 6.86
C GLY A 107 -20.29 4.52 6.21
N ILE A 108 -19.53 3.42 6.28
CA ILE A 108 -19.97 2.06 5.88
C ILE A 108 -19.98 1.18 7.15
#